data_AF-A0A9Q6Z2Y2-F1
#
_entry.id   AF-A0A9Q6Z2Y2-F1
#
_cell.length_a   1.000
_cell.length_b   1.000
_cell.length_c   1.000
_cell.angle_alpha   90.00
_cell.angle_beta   90.00
_cell.angle_gamma   90.00
#
_symmetry.space_group_name_H-M   'P 1'
#
loop_
_entity.id
_entity.type
_entity.pdbx_description
1 polymer ?
#
loop_
_entity_poly.entity_id
_entity_poly.type
_entity_poly.pdbx_seq_one_letter_code
_entity_poly.pdbx_strand_id
1 'polypeptide(L)'
;MRVIFFLALFLVATFSYSQNTIEINQDRIIELFFKNQTAPVAGSRLDSIFQLPKKIVRIGGRNGTYTWKDTFEFRRVFTNTVTKEELMFEIQSKGIEEIVTLDEVKQLKPIVAIDCPSVRIEWIEDQQYFEKSLGCNREIEARLSQIFSRIISDEIQAFILQLPSGAYYNGMQELIVDQPIREETQKSNIYREIEAEFHKNGIELSNPLEQPLVIIDDKRVYLEELNQLEEQEFLSSIVLKGVQATAVYGSNARNGVMILKTASNLN
;
A
#
# COMPACT_ATOMS: atom_id res chain seq x y z
N MET A 1 -38.08 -60.30 -36.90
CA MET A 1 -38.13 -59.37 -35.76
C MET A 1 -37.05 -58.32 -35.97
N ARG A 2 -37.40 -57.15 -36.49
CA ARG A 2 -36.50 -56.04 -36.86
C ARG A 2 -37.11 -54.78 -36.25
N VAL A 3 -36.41 -54.16 -35.30
CA VAL A 3 -36.81 -52.91 -34.66
C VAL A 3 -36.23 -51.76 -35.48
N ILE A 4 -37.12 -50.87 -35.91
CA ILE A 4 -36.87 -49.73 -36.80
C ILE A 4 -36.94 -48.44 -35.97
N PHE A 5 -35.91 -47.61 -36.15
CA PHE A 5 -35.79 -46.16 -36.00
C PHE A 5 -36.79 -45.38 -35.12
N PHE A 6 -36.24 -44.68 -34.13
CA PHE A 6 -36.76 -43.37 -33.71
C PHE A 6 -35.71 -42.28 -33.98
N LEU A 7 -36.02 -41.44 -34.97
CA LEU A 7 -35.30 -40.23 -35.32
C LEU A 7 -35.86 -39.09 -34.44
N ALA A 8 -35.13 -38.68 -33.40
CA ALA A 8 -35.47 -37.51 -32.61
C ALA A 8 -34.83 -36.27 -33.23
N LEU A 9 -35.61 -35.55 -34.04
CA LEU A 9 -35.27 -34.25 -34.62
C LEU A 9 -35.42 -33.19 -33.51
N PHE A 10 -34.32 -32.83 -32.82
CA PHE A 10 -34.32 -31.67 -31.92
C PHE A 10 -34.17 -30.39 -32.76
N LEU A 11 -35.28 -29.67 -32.90
CA LEU A 11 -35.33 -28.35 -33.50
C LEU A 11 -34.58 -27.36 -32.57
N VAL A 12 -33.41 -26.90 -33.00
CA VAL A 12 -32.67 -25.82 -32.32
C VAL A 12 -33.39 -24.51 -32.61
N ALA A 13 -34.20 -24.05 -31.66
CA ALA A 13 -34.66 -22.66 -31.63
C ALA A 13 -33.63 -21.84 -30.84
N THR A 14 -32.72 -21.17 -31.54
CA THR A 14 -31.85 -20.15 -30.94
C THR A 14 -32.70 -18.92 -30.58
N PHE A 15 -33.21 -18.88 -29.35
CA PHE A 15 -33.70 -17.62 -28.79
C PHE A 15 -32.49 -16.77 -28.42
N SER A 16 -32.12 -15.84 -29.31
CA SER A 16 -31.22 -14.74 -28.96
C SER A 16 -31.97 -13.80 -28.02
N TYR A 17 -31.81 -14.00 -26.71
CA TYR A 17 -32.19 -12.99 -25.72
C TYR A 17 -31.22 -11.81 -25.82
N SER A 18 -31.56 -10.82 -26.63
CA SER A 18 -31.00 -9.47 -26.48
C SER A 18 -31.66 -8.84 -25.25
N GLN A 19 -31.15 -9.11 -24.06
CA GLN A 19 -31.41 -8.20 -22.94
C GLN A 19 -30.66 -6.91 -23.26
N ASN A 20 -31.38 -5.88 -23.68
CA ASN A 20 -30.86 -4.52 -23.63
C ASN A 20 -30.65 -4.18 -22.16
N THR A 21 -29.45 -4.44 -21.64
CA THR A 21 -28.99 -3.83 -20.41
C THR A 21 -29.02 -2.33 -20.63
N ILE A 22 -29.94 -1.64 -19.97
CA ILE A 22 -29.85 -0.19 -19.81
C ILE A 22 -28.63 0.02 -18.91
N GLU A 23 -27.47 0.19 -19.53
CA GLU A 23 -26.26 0.56 -18.84
C GLU A 23 -26.43 2.02 -18.43
N ILE A 24 -26.98 2.21 -17.22
CA ILE A 24 -27.01 3.54 -16.62
C ILE A 24 -25.56 3.81 -16.23
N ASN A 25 -24.88 4.61 -17.05
CA ASN A 25 -23.54 5.08 -16.74
C ASN A 25 -23.55 5.69 -15.32
N GLN A 26 -22.81 5.06 -14.40
CA GLN A 26 -22.78 5.42 -12.99
C GLN A 26 -22.41 6.89 -12.79
N ASP A 27 -21.60 7.45 -13.69
CA ASP A 27 -21.20 8.85 -13.68
C ASP A 27 -22.41 9.78 -13.83
N ARG A 28 -23.41 9.39 -14.64
CA ARG A 28 -24.61 10.20 -14.88
C ARG A 28 -25.55 10.22 -13.67
N ILE A 29 -25.59 9.14 -12.87
CA ILE A 29 -26.35 9.11 -11.61
C ILE A 29 -25.69 10.02 -10.58
N ILE A 30 -24.36 9.93 -10.45
CA ILE A 30 -23.57 10.76 -9.54
C ILE A 30 -23.69 12.24 -9.92
N GLU A 31 -23.60 12.55 -11.21
CA GLU A 31 -23.72 13.91 -11.74
C GLU A 31 -25.13 14.50 -11.50
N LEU A 32 -26.19 13.71 -11.72
CA LEU A 32 -27.57 14.12 -11.42
C LEU A 32 -27.81 14.31 -9.91
N PHE A 33 -27.18 13.49 -9.06
CA PHE A 33 -27.24 13.62 -7.61
C PHE A 33 -26.60 14.92 -7.13
N PHE A 34 -25.40 15.26 -7.62
CA PHE A 34 -24.74 16.53 -7.26
C PHE A 34 -25.46 17.75 -7.85
N LYS A 35 -26.02 17.64 -9.05
CA LYS A 35 -26.75 18.74 -9.71
C LYS A 35 -28.07 19.07 -9.03
N ASN A 36 -28.72 18.09 -8.43
CA ASN A 36 -29.98 18.25 -7.70
C ASN A 36 -29.82 18.39 -6.19
N GLN A 37 -28.59 18.48 -5.66
CA GLN A 37 -28.37 18.88 -4.26
C GLN A 37 -28.76 20.35 -4.08
N THR A 38 -29.96 20.60 -3.58
CA THR A 38 -30.47 21.96 -3.31
C THR A 38 -30.09 22.50 -1.94
N ALA A 39 -29.33 21.74 -1.15
CA ALA A 39 -28.73 22.18 0.10
C ALA A 39 -27.48 21.33 0.39
N PRO A 40 -26.44 21.90 1.03
CA PRO A 40 -25.35 21.09 1.56
C PRO A 40 -25.96 20.02 2.46
N VAL A 41 -25.60 18.75 2.26
CA VAL A 41 -25.97 17.67 3.19
C VAL A 41 -25.39 18.08 4.54
N ALA A 42 -26.24 18.57 5.44
CA ALA A 42 -25.85 18.79 6.82
C ALA A 42 -25.40 17.43 7.33
N GLY A 43 -24.09 17.30 7.58
CA GLY A 43 -23.52 16.09 8.16
C GLY A 43 -24.39 15.69 9.33
N SER A 44 -24.93 14.47 9.28
CA SER A 44 -25.75 13.92 10.35
C SER A 44 -24.98 14.09 11.67
N ARG A 45 -25.53 14.92 12.56
CA ARG A 45 -24.93 15.26 13.86
C ARG A 45 -24.92 14.02 14.73
N LEU A 46 -23.80 13.31 14.73
CA LEU A 46 -23.45 12.40 15.81
C LEU A 46 -22.88 13.28 16.91
N ASP A 47 -23.70 13.60 17.92
CA ASP A 47 -23.20 14.27 19.12
C ASP A 47 -22.14 13.34 19.75
N SER A 48 -20.87 13.73 19.63
CA SER A 48 -19.74 12.99 20.20
C SER A 48 -19.93 12.92 21.71
N ILE A 49 -20.01 11.69 22.23
CA ILE A 49 -20.13 11.42 23.68
C ILE A 49 -18.83 11.74 24.44
N PHE A 50 -17.77 12.08 23.70
CA PHE A 50 -16.44 12.40 24.24
C PHE A 50 -16.21 13.91 24.23
N GLN A 51 -15.66 14.45 25.32
CA GLN A 51 -15.14 15.83 25.37
C GLN A 51 -14.03 15.96 24.33
N LEU A 52 -14.27 16.84 23.35
CA LEU A 52 -13.32 17.09 22.28
C LEU A 52 -12.26 18.11 22.76
N PRO A 53 -10.99 18.02 22.34
CA PRO A 53 -9.98 19.01 22.72
C PRO A 53 -10.35 20.42 22.22
N LYS A 54 -9.86 21.46 22.90
CA LYS A 54 -10.23 22.87 22.62
C LYS A 54 -9.93 23.31 21.18
N LYS A 55 -8.85 22.80 20.59
CA LYS A 55 -8.48 23.00 19.19
C LYS A 55 -7.60 21.83 18.74
N ILE A 56 -7.96 21.20 17.64
CA ILE A 56 -7.07 20.30 16.90
C ILE A 56 -7.14 20.72 15.45
N VAL A 57 -6.00 20.77 14.77
CA VAL A 57 -5.94 20.81 13.31
C VAL A 57 -5.24 19.54 12.86
N ARG A 58 -5.94 18.68 12.13
CA ARG A 58 -5.41 17.44 11.56
C ARG A 58 -5.43 17.54 10.06
N ILE A 59 -4.30 17.25 9.44
CA ILE A 59 -4.14 17.29 8.00
C ILE A 59 -3.69 15.90 7.52
N GLY A 60 -4.55 15.21 6.79
CA GLY A 60 -4.21 14.02 6.03
C GLY A 60 -3.51 14.42 4.73
N GLY A 61 -2.26 14.02 4.59
CA GLY A 61 -1.45 14.26 3.39
C GLY A 61 -0.92 12.96 2.78
N ARG A 62 -0.14 13.08 1.69
CA ARG A 62 0.43 11.94 0.97
C ARG A 62 1.27 11.01 1.84
N ASN A 63 2.03 11.57 2.78
CA ASN A 63 3.00 10.82 3.56
C ASN A 63 2.45 10.30 4.90
N GLY A 64 1.28 10.76 5.32
CA GLY A 64 0.72 10.44 6.63
C GLY A 64 -0.20 11.53 7.16
N THR A 65 -0.48 11.44 8.46
CA THR A 65 -1.38 12.35 9.17
C THR A 65 -0.57 13.28 10.05
N TYR A 66 -0.82 14.58 9.92
CA TYR A 66 -0.15 15.66 10.64
C TYR A 66 -1.16 16.29 11.59
N THR A 67 -0.86 16.35 12.88
CA THR A 67 -1.82 16.83 13.89
C THR A 67 -1.17 17.91 14.73
N TRP A 68 -1.81 19.07 14.81
CA TRP A 68 -1.45 20.17 15.70
C TRP A 68 -2.47 20.25 16.83
N LYS A 69 -1.98 20.05 18.06
CA LYS A 69 -2.71 20.19 19.33
C LYS A 69 -1.84 20.98 20.33
N ASP A 70 -1.58 20.45 21.53
CA ASP A 70 -0.55 20.97 22.46
C ASP A 70 0.89 20.80 21.92
N THR A 71 1.10 19.76 21.13
CA THR A 71 2.33 19.42 20.40
C THR A 71 1.98 19.09 18.96
N PHE A 72 2.99 19.15 18.09
CA PHE A 72 2.86 18.58 16.75
C PHE A 72 3.05 17.07 16.83
N GLU A 73 2.22 16.33 16.10
CA GLU A 73 2.31 14.89 15.95
C GLU A 73 2.23 14.50 14.48
N PHE A 74 3.10 13.58 14.07
CA PHE A 74 3.01 12.92 12.78
C PHE A 74 2.74 11.44 13.00
N ARG A 75 1.79 10.87 12.24
CA ARG A 75 1.45 9.46 12.27
C ARG A 75 1.42 8.85 10.87
N ARG A 76 1.99 7.65 10.75
CA ARG A 76 1.86 6.80 9.56
C ARG A 76 1.61 5.35 9.99
N VAL A 77 0.71 4.67 9.30
CA VAL A 77 0.38 3.25 9.55
C VAL A 77 0.88 2.41 8.40
N PHE A 78 1.49 1.27 8.72
CA PHE A 78 1.96 0.25 7.80
C PHE A 78 1.17 -1.02 8.08
N THR A 79 0.36 -1.45 7.12
CA THR A 79 -0.49 -2.64 7.30
C THR A 79 0.13 -3.81 6.55
N ASN A 80 0.50 -4.88 7.26
CA ASN A 80 1.00 -6.09 6.63
C ASN A 80 -0.10 -6.68 5.72
N THR A 81 0.25 -6.93 4.47
CA THR A 81 -0.69 -7.36 3.42
C THR A 81 -1.27 -8.75 3.68
N VAL A 82 -0.55 -9.61 4.41
CA VAL A 82 -0.93 -10.99 4.72
C VAL A 82 -1.58 -11.07 6.09
N THR A 83 -0.87 -10.70 7.15
CA THR A 83 -1.35 -10.84 8.54
C THR A 83 -2.41 -9.81 8.91
N LYS A 84 -2.52 -8.71 8.15
CA LYS A 84 -3.35 -7.54 8.44
C LYS A 84 -2.95 -6.78 9.71
N GLU A 85 -1.81 -7.13 10.30
CA GLU A 85 -1.26 -6.41 11.43
C GLU A 85 -0.89 -4.97 11.04
N GLU A 86 -1.21 -4.02 11.91
CA GLU A 86 -0.90 -2.61 11.73
C GLU A 86 0.26 -2.18 12.62
N LEU A 87 1.34 -1.73 12.01
CA LEU A 87 2.49 -1.14 12.68
C LEU A 87 2.44 0.37 12.50
N MET A 88 2.50 1.10 13.62
CA MET A 88 2.35 2.55 13.63
C MET A 88 3.67 3.24 13.89
N PHE A 89 4.01 4.18 13.02
CA PHE A 89 5.07 5.14 13.24
C PHE A 89 4.49 6.46 13.73
N GLU A 90 5.01 6.99 14.84
CA GLU A 90 4.59 8.26 15.42
C GLU A 90 5.79 9.09 15.87
N ILE A 91 5.78 10.39 15.53
CA ILE A 91 6.72 11.39 16.08
C ILE A 91 5.91 12.47 16.78
N GLN A 92 6.43 12.95 17.91
CA GLN A 92 5.91 14.12 18.60
C GLN A 92 7.02 15.17 18.73
N SER A 93 6.69 16.44 18.46
CA SER A 93 7.66 17.54 18.55
C SER A 93 7.01 18.83 19.04
N LYS A 94 7.82 19.69 19.67
CA LYS A 94 7.44 21.04 20.11
C LYS A 94 7.98 22.07 19.12
N GLY A 95 7.25 23.17 18.96
CA GLY A 95 7.72 24.33 18.18
C GLY A 95 7.54 24.21 16.66
N ILE A 96 6.76 23.24 16.19
CA ILE A 96 6.30 23.21 14.79
C ILE A 96 5.00 24.01 14.73
N GLU A 97 5.07 25.18 14.10
CA GLU A 97 3.91 26.05 13.92
C GLU A 97 2.86 25.41 13.01
N GLU A 98 1.59 25.77 13.24
CA GLU A 98 0.50 25.40 12.34
C GLU A 98 0.78 25.97 10.94
N ILE A 99 0.74 25.11 9.92
CA ILE A 99 1.03 25.54 8.54
C ILE A 99 -0.16 26.20 7.85
N VAL A 100 -1.36 26.12 8.45
CA VAL A 100 -2.59 26.76 8.00
C VAL A 100 -3.39 27.17 9.23
N THR A 101 -3.88 28.41 9.27
CA THR A 101 -4.76 28.90 10.33
C THR A 101 -6.21 28.48 10.09
N LEU A 102 -7.05 28.46 11.13
CA LEU A 102 -8.48 28.14 10.97
C LEU A 102 -9.21 29.11 10.04
N ASP A 103 -8.86 30.40 10.09
CA ASP A 103 -9.47 31.41 9.22
C ASP A 103 -9.09 31.19 7.75
N GLU A 104 -7.84 30.81 7.48
CA GLU A 104 -7.41 30.40 6.15
C GLU A 104 -8.18 29.15 5.69
N VAL A 105 -8.28 28.10 6.52
CA VAL A 105 -9.03 26.88 6.20
C VAL A 105 -10.47 27.20 5.82
N LYS A 106 -11.14 28.08 6.57
CA LYS A 106 -12.53 28.50 6.32
C LYS A 106 -12.68 29.17 4.94
N GLN A 107 -11.68 29.95 4.52
CA GLN A 107 -11.69 30.69 3.25
C GLN A 107 -11.26 29.86 2.02
N LEU A 108 -10.54 28.74 2.21
CA LEU A 108 -10.11 27.88 1.10
C LEU A 108 -11.30 27.38 0.28
N LYS A 109 -11.20 27.36 -1.04
CA LYS A 109 -12.26 26.78 -1.89
C LYS A 109 -11.87 25.35 -2.24
N PRO A 110 -12.74 24.35 -2.04
CA PRO A 110 -12.47 22.99 -2.49
C PRO A 110 -12.38 23.00 -4.02
N ILE A 111 -11.26 22.52 -4.55
CA ILE A 111 -11.10 22.26 -5.98
C ILE A 111 -11.30 20.77 -6.17
N VAL A 112 -12.30 20.39 -6.97
CA VAL A 112 -12.50 19.01 -7.39
C VAL A 112 -11.86 18.88 -8.77
N ALA A 113 -10.68 18.29 -8.82
CA ALA A 113 -9.98 17.98 -10.06
C ALA A 113 -9.75 16.47 -10.12
N ILE A 114 -9.95 15.90 -11.31
CA ILE A 114 -9.67 14.50 -11.61
C ILE A 114 -8.14 14.29 -11.50
N ASP A 115 -7.72 13.12 -11.02
CA ASP A 115 -6.31 12.72 -10.85
C ASP A 115 -5.47 13.62 -9.94
N CYS A 116 -6.08 14.20 -8.90
CA CYS A 116 -5.38 15.07 -7.98
C CYS A 116 -5.38 14.56 -6.54
N PRO A 117 -4.22 14.50 -5.87
CA PRO A 117 -4.18 14.20 -4.45
C PRO A 117 -5.01 15.21 -3.66
N SER A 118 -5.83 14.69 -2.74
CA SER A 118 -6.62 15.49 -1.81
C SER A 118 -5.88 15.66 -0.50
N VAL A 119 -5.87 16.88 0.02
CA VAL A 119 -5.52 17.16 1.40
C VAL A 119 -6.81 17.22 2.22
N ARG A 120 -6.95 16.32 3.19
CA ARG A 120 -8.07 16.34 4.14
C ARG A 120 -7.66 17.18 5.33
N ILE A 121 -8.41 18.22 5.66
CA ILE A 121 -8.22 19.03 6.85
C ILE A 121 -9.41 18.81 7.77
N GLU A 122 -9.13 18.46 9.01
CA GLU A 122 -10.12 18.20 10.04
C GLU A 122 -9.78 19.08 11.24
N TRP A 123 -10.79 19.72 11.82
CA TRP A 123 -10.56 20.52 13.00
C TRP A 123 -11.72 20.46 13.98
N ILE A 124 -11.41 20.89 15.20
CA ILE A 124 -12.38 21.01 16.28
C ILE A 124 -12.39 22.48 16.72
N GLU A 125 -13.58 23.07 16.73
CA GLU A 125 -13.84 24.44 17.20
C GLU A 125 -15.16 24.41 17.99
N ASP A 126 -15.19 25.03 19.17
CA ASP A 126 -16.37 25.08 20.05
C ASP A 126 -17.04 23.71 20.31
N GLN A 127 -16.23 22.67 20.54
CA GLN A 127 -16.68 21.27 20.72
C GLN A 127 -17.41 20.68 19.51
N GLN A 128 -17.25 21.27 18.32
CA GLN A 128 -17.81 20.77 17.07
C GLN A 128 -16.70 20.28 16.14
N TYR A 129 -16.95 19.17 15.46
CA TYR A 129 -16.05 18.60 14.46
C TYR A 129 -16.37 19.15 13.07
N PHE A 130 -15.33 19.50 12.33
CA PHE A 130 -15.43 19.97 10.97
C PHE A 130 -14.40 19.26 10.09
N GLU A 131 -14.75 19.08 8.82
CA GLU A 131 -13.89 18.51 7.80
C GLU A 131 -13.96 19.34 6.51
N LYS A 132 -12.82 19.47 5.84
CA LYS A 132 -12.71 20.01 4.50
C LYS A 132 -11.71 19.20 3.67
N SER A 133 -12.14 18.76 2.49
CA SER A 133 -11.25 18.13 1.51
C SER A 133 -10.86 19.14 0.43
N LEU A 134 -9.57 19.29 0.18
CA LEU A 134 -9.01 20.21 -0.80
C LEU A 134 -8.23 19.41 -1.84
N GLY A 135 -8.73 19.33 -3.07
CA GLY A 135 -7.93 18.83 -4.19
C GLY A 135 -6.87 19.84 -4.62
N CYS A 136 -5.69 19.37 -5.01
CA CYS A 136 -4.64 20.17 -5.65
C CYS A 136 -4.08 21.36 -4.85
N ASN A 137 -4.12 21.32 -3.52
CA ASN A 137 -3.54 22.41 -2.72
C ASN A 137 -2.00 22.28 -2.61
N ARG A 138 -1.30 22.75 -3.64
CA ARG A 138 0.18 22.68 -3.75
C ARG A 138 0.91 23.39 -2.62
N GLU A 139 0.34 24.46 -2.07
CA GLU A 139 0.98 25.20 -0.99
C GLU A 139 1.01 24.38 0.30
N ILE A 140 -0.13 23.81 0.69
CA ILE A 140 -0.20 22.94 1.87
C ILE A 140 0.68 21.71 1.66
N GLU A 141 0.60 21.06 0.48
CA GLU A 141 1.45 19.92 0.17
C GLU A 141 2.94 20.25 0.26
N ALA A 142 3.37 21.42 -0.22
CA ALA A 142 4.77 21.85 -0.14
C ALA A 142 5.21 22.04 1.32
N ARG A 143 4.39 22.68 2.16
CA ARG A 143 4.69 22.85 3.59
C ARG A 143 4.76 21.50 4.33
N LEU A 144 3.82 20.60 4.07
CA LEU A 144 3.84 19.23 4.64
C LEU A 144 5.07 18.44 4.18
N SER A 145 5.46 18.59 2.92
CA SER A 145 6.64 17.93 2.36
C SER A 145 7.92 18.47 2.98
N GLN A 146 8.00 19.77 3.25
CA GLN A 146 9.14 20.38 3.95
C GLN A 146 9.27 19.82 5.37
N ILE A 147 8.17 19.77 6.15
CA ILE A 147 8.16 19.16 7.48
C ILE A 147 8.63 17.70 7.39
N PHE A 148 8.08 16.94 6.45
CA PHE A 148 8.45 15.53 6.27
C PHE A 148 9.95 15.37 6.00
N SER A 149 10.48 16.12 5.03
CA SER A 149 11.88 16.03 4.61
C SER A 149 12.90 16.49 5.66
N ARG A 150 12.51 17.33 6.61
CA ARG A 150 13.44 17.93 7.59
C ARG A 150 13.39 17.26 8.96
N ILE A 151 12.25 16.67 9.31
CA ILE A 151 11.94 16.27 10.69
C ILE A 151 11.52 14.80 10.81
N ILE A 152 11.05 14.20 9.71
CA ILE A 152 10.38 12.88 9.76
C ILE A 152 11.11 11.84 8.92
N SER A 153 11.77 12.24 7.84
CA SER A 153 12.28 11.32 6.81
C SER A 153 13.30 10.32 7.34
N ASP A 154 14.18 10.74 8.24
CA ASP A 154 15.28 9.90 8.69
C ASP A 154 14.79 8.90 9.74
N GLU A 155 13.92 9.37 10.64
CA GLU A 155 13.28 8.57 11.68
C GLU A 155 12.34 7.53 11.08
N ILE A 156 11.54 7.92 10.07
CA ILE A 156 10.65 6.96 9.41
C ILE A 156 11.43 5.95 8.58
N GLN A 157 12.56 6.36 7.98
CA GLN A 157 13.43 5.44 7.28
C GLN A 157 14.06 4.43 8.26
N ALA A 158 14.53 4.90 9.41
CA ALA A 158 15.05 4.02 10.47
C ALA A 158 13.98 3.05 10.99
N PHE A 159 12.74 3.50 11.15
CA PHE A 159 11.60 2.65 11.51
C PHE A 159 11.32 1.59 10.45
N ILE A 160 11.26 1.99 9.17
CA ILE A 160 11.00 1.07 8.05
C ILE A 160 12.06 -0.03 7.97
N LEU A 161 13.33 0.31 8.19
CA LEU A 161 14.43 -0.65 8.19
C LEU A 161 14.36 -1.68 9.34
N GLN A 162 13.54 -1.43 10.35
CA GLN A 162 13.30 -2.32 11.49
C GLN A 162 11.99 -3.10 11.38
N LEU A 163 11.18 -2.86 10.34
CA LEU A 163 9.96 -3.64 10.13
C LEU A 163 10.32 -5.12 9.93
N PRO A 164 9.48 -6.05 10.43
CA PRO A 164 9.62 -7.47 10.10
C PRO A 164 9.57 -7.71 8.58
N SER A 165 10.06 -8.86 8.14
CA SER A 165 9.93 -9.24 6.74
C SER A 165 8.46 -9.32 6.34
N GLY A 166 8.13 -8.77 5.17
CA GLY A 166 6.76 -8.73 4.70
C GLY A 166 6.51 -7.65 3.65
N ALA A 167 5.35 -7.75 3.04
CA ALA A 167 4.79 -6.70 2.19
C ALA A 167 3.78 -5.89 3.00
N TYR A 168 3.88 -4.57 2.94
CA TYR A 168 3.09 -3.61 3.70
C TYR A 168 2.40 -2.63 2.79
N TYR A 169 1.13 -2.36 3.05
CA TYR A 169 0.46 -1.19 2.48
C TYR A 169 0.98 0.06 3.16
N ASN A 170 1.44 1.01 2.34
CA ASN A 170 1.93 2.29 2.79
C ASN A 170 1.31 3.42 1.94
N GLY A 171 0.04 3.70 2.19
CA GLY A 171 -0.76 4.55 1.31
C GLY A 171 -1.10 3.83 0.01
N MET A 172 -0.70 4.40 -1.14
CA MET A 172 -0.97 3.82 -2.47
C MET A 172 0.12 2.87 -2.98
N GLN A 173 1.23 2.71 -2.25
CA GLN A 173 2.35 1.89 -2.66
C GLN A 173 2.50 0.68 -1.75
N GLU A 174 2.90 -0.45 -2.34
CA GLU A 174 3.38 -1.61 -1.61
C GLU A 174 4.84 -1.39 -1.24
N LEU A 175 5.16 -1.55 0.05
CA LEU A 175 6.50 -1.55 0.59
C LEU A 175 6.87 -2.99 0.92
N ILE A 176 7.98 -3.47 0.37
CA ILE A 176 8.50 -4.79 0.74
C ILE A 176 9.74 -4.60 1.61
N VAL A 177 9.72 -5.28 2.75
CA VAL A 177 10.84 -5.41 3.67
C VAL A 177 11.24 -6.87 3.71
N ASP A 178 12.53 -7.15 3.55
CA ASP A 178 13.07 -8.51 3.57
C ASP A 178 14.34 -8.52 4.42
N GLN A 179 14.23 -9.00 5.66
CA GLN A 179 15.31 -8.90 6.63
C GLN A 179 16.37 -9.97 6.37
N PRO A 180 17.65 -9.59 6.17
CA PRO A 180 18.73 -10.55 6.07
C PRO A 180 19.10 -11.06 7.47
N ILE A 181 19.58 -12.30 7.54
CA ILE A 181 20.15 -12.87 8.76
C ILE A 181 21.59 -12.37 8.87
N ARG A 182 21.84 -11.50 9.85
CA ARG A 182 23.14 -10.82 10.00
C ARG A 182 24.18 -11.65 10.72
N GLU A 183 23.77 -12.40 11.73
CA GLU A 183 24.67 -13.21 12.54
C GLU A 183 25.02 -14.52 11.82
N GLU A 184 26.30 -14.71 11.51
CA GLU A 184 26.78 -15.89 10.75
C GLU A 184 26.46 -17.23 11.44
N THR A 185 26.39 -17.22 12.77
CA THR A 185 26.02 -18.41 13.57
C THR A 185 24.54 -18.76 13.47
N GLN A 186 23.69 -17.83 13.01
CA GLN A 186 22.25 -18.04 12.86
C GLN A 186 21.88 -18.50 11.44
N LYS A 187 22.79 -18.44 10.47
CA LYS A 187 22.52 -18.84 9.08
C LYS A 187 22.52 -20.37 8.92
N SER A 188 21.47 -20.91 8.30
CA SER A 188 21.46 -22.30 7.83
C SER A 188 22.45 -22.51 6.67
N ASN A 189 22.71 -23.77 6.31
CA ASN A 189 23.55 -24.07 5.14
C ASN A 189 22.91 -23.55 3.84
N ILE A 190 21.60 -23.71 3.68
CA ILE A 190 20.86 -23.22 2.52
C ILE A 190 20.95 -21.70 2.41
N TYR A 191 20.79 -20.98 3.52
CA TYR A 191 20.97 -19.53 3.53
C TYR A 191 22.36 -19.15 3.01
N ARG A 192 23.42 -19.77 3.54
CA ARG A 192 24.81 -19.51 3.13
C ARG A 192 25.05 -19.80 1.66
N GLU A 193 24.50 -20.89 1.13
CA GLU A 193 24.62 -21.26 -0.28
C GLU A 193 23.96 -20.22 -1.20
N ILE A 194 22.75 -19.79 -0.86
CA ILE A 194 22.01 -18.76 -1.60
C ILE A 194 22.73 -17.41 -1.51
N GLU A 195 23.17 -17.01 -0.32
CA GLU A 195 23.95 -15.78 -0.11
C GLU A 195 25.25 -15.80 -0.93
N ALA A 196 25.99 -16.92 -0.92
CA ALA A 196 27.22 -17.06 -1.69
C ALA A 196 26.98 -16.94 -3.20
N GLU A 197 25.89 -17.50 -3.72
CA GLU A 197 25.55 -17.37 -5.14
C GLU A 197 25.14 -15.92 -5.49
N PHE A 198 24.48 -15.19 -4.60
CA PHE A 198 24.26 -13.75 -4.79
C PHE A 198 25.57 -12.95 -4.78
N HIS A 199 26.49 -13.22 -3.85
CA HIS A 199 27.80 -12.55 -3.79
C HIS A 199 28.66 -12.82 -5.03
N LYS A 200 28.68 -14.06 -5.53
CA LYS A 200 29.33 -14.41 -6.82
C LYS A 200 28.76 -13.60 -7.99
N ASN A 201 27.53 -13.17 -7.84
CA ASN A 201 26.80 -12.35 -8.79
C ASN A 201 26.88 -10.84 -8.47
N GLY A 202 27.66 -10.40 -7.49
CA GLY A 202 27.83 -8.99 -7.12
C GLY A 202 26.56 -8.37 -6.54
N ILE A 203 25.70 -9.17 -5.90
CA ILE A 203 24.49 -8.72 -5.20
C ILE A 203 24.73 -8.90 -3.70
N GLU A 204 24.64 -7.81 -2.95
CA GLU A 204 24.86 -7.78 -1.50
C GLU A 204 23.54 -7.84 -0.74
N LEU A 205 23.45 -8.67 0.30
CA LEU A 205 22.23 -8.86 1.10
C LEU A 205 22.16 -7.97 2.35
N SER A 206 22.47 -6.67 2.22
CA SER A 206 22.63 -5.79 3.38
C SER A 206 21.42 -4.91 3.69
N ASN A 207 20.74 -4.39 2.68
CA ASN A 207 19.64 -3.43 2.83
C ASN A 207 18.28 -4.15 2.71
N PRO A 208 17.46 -4.21 3.77
CA PRO A 208 16.16 -4.88 3.76
C PRO A 208 15.17 -4.38 2.70
N LEU A 209 15.36 -3.16 2.18
CA LEU A 209 14.52 -2.57 1.15
C LEU A 209 15.03 -2.82 -0.27
N GLU A 210 16.22 -3.38 -0.39
CA GLU A 210 16.90 -3.61 -1.66
C GLU A 210 17.32 -5.06 -1.87
N GLN A 211 16.74 -5.99 -1.11
CA GLN A 211 17.02 -7.41 -1.30
C GLN A 211 16.58 -7.90 -2.70
N PRO A 212 17.34 -8.83 -3.29
CA PRO A 212 16.87 -9.57 -4.47
C PRO A 212 15.68 -10.46 -4.09
N LEU A 213 14.87 -10.84 -5.08
CA LEU A 213 13.80 -11.80 -4.85
C LEU A 213 14.37 -13.23 -4.85
N VAL A 214 13.91 -14.06 -3.92
CA VAL A 214 14.13 -15.51 -3.98
C VAL A 214 12.81 -16.18 -4.34
N ILE A 215 12.82 -16.97 -5.41
CA ILE A 215 11.67 -17.71 -5.92
C ILE A 215 11.99 -19.19 -5.85
N ILE A 216 11.25 -19.93 -5.03
CA ILE A 216 11.36 -21.39 -4.91
C ILE A 216 10.04 -21.98 -5.43
N ASP A 217 10.11 -22.79 -6.48
CA ASP A 217 8.93 -23.43 -7.10
C ASP A 217 7.80 -22.43 -7.41
N ASP A 218 8.17 -21.33 -8.05
CA ASP A 218 7.28 -20.25 -8.48
C ASP A 218 6.64 -19.45 -7.34
N LYS A 219 7.07 -19.67 -6.09
CA LYS A 219 6.65 -18.91 -4.91
C LYS A 219 7.78 -18.05 -4.40
N ARG A 220 7.44 -16.81 -4.04
CA ARG A 220 8.36 -15.92 -3.33
C ARG A 220 8.63 -16.45 -1.92
N VAL A 221 9.89 -16.40 -1.52
CA VAL A 221 10.37 -16.69 -0.16
C VAL A 221 11.23 -15.51 0.30
N TYR A 222 11.04 -15.07 1.53
CA TYR A 222 11.87 -14.07 2.21
C TYR A 222 13.17 -14.70 2.72
N LEU A 223 14.23 -13.90 2.88
CA LEU A 223 15.55 -14.41 3.28
C LEU A 223 15.53 -15.12 4.64
N GLU A 224 14.76 -14.60 5.60
CA GLU A 224 14.63 -15.22 6.92
C GLU A 224 13.95 -16.61 6.88
N GLU A 225 13.09 -16.85 5.88
CA GLU A 225 12.38 -18.12 5.72
C GLU A 225 13.30 -19.22 5.18
N LEU A 226 14.43 -18.87 4.56
CA LEU A 226 15.40 -19.85 4.04
C LEU A 226 15.95 -20.77 5.14
N ASN A 227 16.01 -20.29 6.38
CA ASN A 227 16.40 -21.11 7.52
C ASN A 227 15.39 -22.21 7.86
N GLN A 228 14.14 -22.11 7.41
CA GLN A 228 13.11 -23.11 7.66
C GLN A 228 13.13 -24.24 6.63
N LEU A 229 13.97 -24.13 5.59
CA LEU A 229 14.05 -25.07 4.48
C LEU A 229 15.05 -26.21 4.71
N GLU A 230 15.40 -26.52 5.96
CA GLU A 230 16.42 -27.53 6.26
C GLU A 230 16.21 -28.83 5.45
N GLU A 231 17.31 -29.37 4.92
CA GLU A 231 17.32 -30.58 4.07
C GLU A 231 16.70 -30.45 2.67
N GLN A 232 16.32 -29.24 2.23
CA GLN A 232 15.81 -29.04 0.87
C GLN A 232 16.92 -29.20 -0.19
N GLU A 233 16.77 -30.18 -1.08
CA GLU A 233 17.61 -30.32 -2.27
C GLU A 233 17.05 -29.48 -3.43
N PHE A 234 17.93 -28.74 -4.08
CA PHE A 234 17.62 -27.92 -5.27
C PHE A 234 18.21 -28.55 -6.53
N LEU A 235 17.40 -28.66 -7.59
CA LEU A 235 17.81 -29.20 -8.88
C LEU A 235 18.57 -28.18 -9.73
N SER A 236 18.21 -26.90 -9.58
CA SER A 236 18.75 -25.83 -10.40
C SER A 236 18.61 -24.48 -9.69
N SER A 237 19.60 -23.62 -9.88
CA SER A 237 19.57 -22.21 -9.52
C SER A 237 19.83 -21.33 -10.75
N ILE A 238 19.04 -20.27 -10.92
CA ILE A 238 19.23 -19.26 -11.97
C ILE A 238 19.16 -17.89 -11.32
N VAL A 239 20.17 -17.03 -11.56
CA VAL A 239 20.16 -15.64 -11.12
C VAL A 239 19.89 -14.72 -12.31
N LEU A 240 18.79 -13.97 -12.25
CA LEU A 240 18.43 -12.92 -13.20
C LEU A 240 18.79 -11.55 -12.65
N LYS A 241 19.23 -10.63 -13.52
CA LYS A 241 19.60 -9.25 -13.14
C LYS A 241 19.03 -8.20 -14.08
N GLY A 242 18.87 -6.99 -13.56
CA GLY A 242 18.51 -5.80 -14.33
C GLY A 242 17.24 -6.01 -15.16
N VAL A 243 17.36 -5.81 -16.47
CA VAL A 243 16.22 -5.89 -17.40
C VAL A 243 15.62 -7.30 -17.45
N GLN A 244 16.43 -8.37 -17.36
CA GLN A 244 15.90 -9.74 -17.42
C GLN A 244 15.01 -10.06 -16.23
N ALA A 245 15.44 -9.64 -15.03
CA ALA A 245 14.70 -9.81 -13.79
C ALA A 245 13.38 -9.03 -13.82
N THR A 246 13.44 -7.74 -14.15
CA THR A 246 12.28 -6.85 -14.16
C THR A 246 11.29 -7.14 -15.29
N ALA A 247 11.74 -7.69 -16.42
CA ALA A 247 10.85 -8.11 -17.50
C ALA A 247 9.91 -9.26 -17.11
N VAL A 248 10.36 -10.15 -16.21
CA VAL A 248 9.57 -11.31 -15.78
C VAL A 248 8.84 -11.05 -14.46
N TYR A 249 9.48 -10.36 -13.51
CA TYR A 249 9.00 -10.22 -12.12
C TYR A 249 8.67 -8.77 -11.71
N GLY A 250 8.73 -7.82 -12.63
CA GLY A 250 8.34 -6.43 -12.40
C GLY A 250 9.35 -5.60 -11.58
N SER A 251 8.93 -4.41 -11.12
CA SER A 251 9.80 -3.42 -10.47
C SER A 251 10.42 -3.88 -9.15
N ASN A 252 9.80 -4.85 -8.49
CA ASN A 252 10.29 -5.44 -7.24
C ASN A 252 11.54 -6.31 -7.47
N ALA A 253 11.80 -6.72 -8.71
CA ALA A 253 12.93 -7.54 -9.11
C ALA A 253 14.16 -6.72 -9.58
N ARG A 254 14.15 -5.40 -9.39
CA ARG A 254 15.22 -4.50 -9.86
C ARG A 254 16.60 -4.84 -9.29
N ASN A 255 16.64 -5.46 -8.10
CA ASN A 255 17.87 -5.85 -7.43
C ASN A 255 18.30 -7.30 -7.72
N GLY A 256 17.59 -7.96 -8.64
CA GLY A 256 17.86 -9.34 -9.05
C GLY A 256 16.82 -10.33 -8.54
N VAL A 257 16.84 -11.52 -9.13
CA VAL A 257 15.98 -12.64 -8.74
C VAL A 257 16.82 -13.91 -8.78
N MET A 258 16.73 -14.74 -7.74
CA MET A 258 17.20 -16.11 -7.78
C MET A 258 15.99 -17.04 -7.89
N ILE A 259 16.00 -17.90 -8.91
CA ILE A 259 14.96 -18.90 -9.16
C ILE A 259 15.56 -20.26 -8.84
N LEU A 260 14.87 -20.98 -7.96
CA LEU A 260 15.24 -22.30 -7.46
C LEU A 260 14.09 -23.27 -7.74
N LYS A 261 14.44 -24.49 -8.14
CA LYS A 261 13.49 -25.60 -8.31
C LYS A 261 13.87 -26.75 -7.38
N THR A 262 12.91 -27.25 -6.62
CA THR A 262 13.15 -28.35 -5.67
C THR A 262 13.12 -29.70 -6.36
N ALA A 263 13.84 -30.69 -5.80
CA ALA A 263 13.81 -32.07 -6.30
C ALA A 263 12.44 -32.74 -6.15
N SER A 264 11.65 -32.32 -5.16
CA SER A 264 10.37 -32.95 -4.78
C SER A 264 9.21 -32.67 -5.76
N ASN A 265 9.30 -31.61 -6.58
CA ASN A 265 8.22 -31.17 -7.48
C ASN A 265 8.25 -31.80 -8.89
N LEU A 266 8.94 -32.94 -9.07
CA LEU A 266 9.03 -33.69 -10.34
C LEU A 266 8.02 -34.85 -10.46
N ASN A 267 6.80 -34.72 -9.92
CA ASN A 267 5.72 -35.71 -10.10
C ASN A 267 4.62 -35.20 -11.03
#